data_AF-A0A976CFF9-F1
#
_entry.id   AF-A0A976CFF9-F1
#
_cell.length_a   1.000
_cell.length_b   1.000
_cell.length_c   1.000
_cell.angle_alpha   90.00
_cell.angle_beta   90.00
_cell.angle_gamma   90.00
#
_symmetry.space_group_name_H-M   'P 1'
#
loop_
_entity.id
_entity.type
_entity.pdbx_description
1 polymer ?
#
loop_
_entity_poly.entity_id
_entity_poly.type
_entity_poly.pdbx_seq_one_letter_code
_entity_poly.pdbx_strand_id
1 'polypeptide(L)'
;MQYFQSQSIIEQPLSLIANYSDFLDYEYKLELGNYFIALNQSIPNVHNINKEFNIVSLLEKLEKHYQIPIENIFKRYVYNTNNKKNELQSFFIQFEKGLILNADKESQDVNIMFAHHITSDIVDNLIKIVKKSFVKRKADRKIYLLHEKEGHLFLKPFDVKKIKVDIKNLYNDDFVQVHKLITERLNTSNDKGIVLLHGIPGTGKTSYIRYLTSLIRKKMIYISPEFAHKVASPSFLPLLLDNPNSVLIIEDAENVIEAREITDNPAVANLLNVADGLLADCLNIQIICTF
;
A
#
# COMPACT_ATOMS: atom_id res chain seq x y z
N MET A 1 4.85 7.22 -41.43
CA MET A 1 4.46 5.84 -41.77
C MET A 1 5.59 5.21 -42.58
N GLN A 2 6.53 4.55 -41.94
CA GLN A 2 7.53 3.73 -42.62
C GLN A 2 7.15 2.27 -42.38
N TYR A 3 6.89 1.57 -43.49
CA TYR A 3 6.59 0.16 -43.54
C TYR A 3 7.78 -0.64 -42.96
N PHE A 4 7.53 -1.49 -41.98
CA PHE A 4 8.44 -2.58 -41.65
C PHE A 4 8.51 -3.51 -42.86
N GLN A 5 9.62 -3.46 -43.59
CA GLN A 5 9.96 -4.48 -44.56
C GLN A 5 10.25 -5.78 -43.78
N SER A 6 9.42 -6.79 -44.04
CA SER A 6 9.59 -8.15 -43.52
C SER A 6 10.86 -8.76 -44.09
N GLN A 7 11.97 -8.64 -43.36
CA GLN A 7 13.05 -9.62 -43.50
C GLN A 7 12.49 -10.93 -42.95
N SER A 8 12.51 -11.98 -43.78
CA SER A 8 12.19 -13.34 -43.37
C SER A 8 13.22 -13.77 -42.32
N ILE A 9 12.91 -13.52 -41.06
CA ILE A 9 13.59 -14.16 -39.94
C ILE A 9 13.35 -15.64 -40.16
N ILE A 10 14.43 -16.39 -40.32
CA ILE A 10 14.39 -17.84 -40.34
C ILE A 10 13.83 -18.24 -38.97
N GLU A 11 12.53 -18.55 -38.91
CA GLU A 11 11.87 -19.11 -37.73
C GLU A 11 12.42 -20.51 -37.53
N GLN A 12 13.60 -20.62 -36.91
CA GLN A 12 13.86 -21.81 -36.14
C GLN A 12 12.79 -21.84 -35.05
N PRO A 13 11.91 -22.85 -35.00
CA PRO A 13 10.93 -22.93 -33.93
C PRO A 13 11.70 -22.94 -32.62
N LEU A 14 11.46 -21.94 -31.79
CA LEU A 14 12.07 -21.82 -30.47
C LEU A 14 11.62 -23.05 -29.69
N SER A 15 12.51 -24.03 -29.55
CA SER A 15 12.22 -25.28 -28.88
C SER A 15 12.13 -25.02 -27.39
N LEU A 16 10.90 -24.93 -26.87
CA LEU A 16 10.60 -24.71 -25.46
C LEU A 16 10.78 -26.01 -24.64
N ILE A 17 11.91 -26.70 -24.81
CA ILE A 17 12.26 -27.87 -24.00
C ILE A 17 12.84 -27.35 -22.69
N ALA A 18 12.07 -27.43 -21.61
CA ALA A 18 12.56 -27.23 -20.25
C ALA A 18 13.08 -28.56 -19.70
N ASN A 19 14.32 -28.58 -19.25
CA ASN A 19 14.89 -29.71 -18.53
C ASN A 19 14.40 -29.72 -17.09
N TYR A 20 14.45 -30.87 -16.42
CA TYR A 20 14.05 -30.96 -15.01
C TYR A 20 14.82 -29.99 -14.09
N SER A 21 16.07 -29.68 -14.43
CA SER A 21 16.91 -28.68 -13.75
C SER A 21 16.39 -27.26 -13.83
N ASP A 22 15.52 -26.97 -14.81
CA ASP A 22 15.08 -25.61 -15.12
C ASP A 22 13.83 -25.22 -14.34
N PHE A 23 13.26 -26.16 -13.56
CA PHE A 23 12.05 -25.92 -12.78
C PHE A 23 12.32 -25.52 -11.35
N LEU A 24 13.52 -25.73 -10.81
CA LEU A 24 13.86 -25.35 -9.44
C LEU A 24 15.07 -24.42 -9.44
N ASP A 25 14.94 -23.27 -8.80
CA ASP A 25 16.08 -22.40 -8.54
C ASP A 25 16.98 -22.97 -7.42
N TYR A 26 18.09 -22.27 -7.14
CA TYR A 26 19.05 -22.67 -6.10
C TYR A 26 18.46 -22.59 -4.67
N GLU A 27 17.30 -21.95 -4.50
CA GLU A 27 16.54 -21.89 -3.24
C GLU A 27 15.39 -22.90 -3.19
N TYR A 28 15.34 -23.83 -4.15
CA TYR A 28 14.27 -24.82 -4.33
C TYR A 28 12.89 -24.19 -4.59
N LYS A 29 12.85 -22.97 -5.15
CA LYS A 29 11.61 -22.34 -5.63
C LYS A 29 11.32 -22.80 -7.05
N LEU A 30 10.04 -23.01 -7.34
CA LEU A 30 9.63 -23.38 -8.68
C LEU A 30 9.78 -22.19 -9.64
N GLU A 31 10.50 -22.37 -10.74
CA GLU A 31 10.57 -21.41 -11.85
C GLU A 31 9.26 -21.45 -12.64
N LEU A 32 8.28 -20.68 -12.18
CA LEU A 32 6.89 -20.72 -12.67
C LEU A 32 6.76 -20.39 -14.16
N GLY A 33 7.64 -19.54 -14.68
CA GLY A 33 7.70 -19.25 -16.12
C GLY A 33 8.05 -20.48 -16.95
N ASN A 34 9.11 -21.19 -16.54
CA ASN A 34 9.56 -22.42 -17.20
C ASN A 34 8.50 -23.52 -17.06
N TYR A 35 7.91 -23.65 -15.87
CA TYR A 35 6.81 -24.58 -15.62
C TYR A 35 5.59 -24.31 -16.51
N PHE A 36 5.16 -23.04 -16.61
CA PHE A 36 4.05 -22.65 -17.47
C PHE A 36 4.35 -22.96 -18.93
N ILE A 37 5.55 -22.61 -19.41
CA ILE A 37 5.97 -22.84 -20.78
C ILE A 37 6.00 -24.34 -21.10
N ALA A 38 6.58 -25.16 -20.22
CA ALA A 38 6.64 -26.61 -20.41
C ALA A 38 5.25 -27.26 -20.46
N LEU A 39 4.33 -26.80 -19.61
CA LEU A 39 2.96 -27.30 -19.55
C LEU A 39 2.15 -26.89 -20.79
N ASN A 40 2.33 -25.65 -21.27
CA ASN A 40 1.42 -25.02 -22.23
C ASN A 40 1.98 -24.92 -23.65
N GLN A 41 3.30 -25.08 -23.83
CA GLN A 41 4.01 -24.82 -25.09
C GLN A 41 3.75 -23.41 -25.62
N SER A 42 3.53 -22.46 -24.72
CA SER A 42 3.22 -21.07 -25.03
C SER A 42 3.70 -20.16 -23.89
N ILE A 43 4.04 -18.92 -24.21
CA ILE A 43 4.32 -17.90 -23.21
C ILE A 43 3.04 -17.48 -22.46
N PRO A 44 3.13 -17.14 -21.17
CA PRO A 44 1.99 -16.64 -20.39
C PRO A 44 1.79 -15.13 -20.59
N ASN A 45 0.53 -14.69 -20.47
CA ASN A 45 0.23 -13.35 -19.96
C ASN A 45 0.34 -13.36 -18.44
N VAL A 46 0.71 -12.23 -17.84
CA VAL A 46 0.89 -12.13 -16.38
C VAL A 46 0.11 -10.95 -15.82
N HIS A 47 -0.66 -11.20 -14.76
CA HIS A 47 -1.25 -10.17 -13.93
C HIS A 47 -0.60 -10.22 -12.54
N ASN A 48 0.07 -9.14 -12.15
CA ASN A 48 0.71 -9.00 -10.84
C ASN A 48 -0.15 -8.10 -9.93
N ILE A 49 -0.33 -8.53 -8.68
CA ILE A 49 -1.03 -7.80 -7.63
C ILE A 49 -0.07 -7.67 -6.45
N ASN A 50 0.47 -6.47 -6.26
CA ASN A 50 1.31 -6.12 -5.11
C ASN A 50 0.46 -5.40 -4.05
N LYS A 51 -0.06 -6.15 -3.09
CA LYS A 51 -0.85 -5.59 -1.97
C LYS A 51 -0.93 -6.57 -0.81
N GLU A 52 -0.75 -6.05 0.40
CA GLU A 52 -0.76 -6.85 1.62
C GLU A 52 -2.00 -7.75 1.73
N PHE A 53 -1.77 -9.06 1.88
CA PHE A 53 -2.83 -10.08 1.91
C PHE A 53 -2.57 -11.16 2.95
N ASN A 54 -3.65 -11.84 3.35
CA ASN A 54 -3.54 -13.02 4.21
C ASN A 54 -3.44 -14.27 3.33
N ILE A 55 -2.24 -14.86 3.28
CA ILE A 55 -1.94 -16.01 2.41
C ILE A 55 -2.79 -17.24 2.73
N VAL A 56 -3.02 -17.53 4.02
CA VAL A 56 -3.84 -18.68 4.45
C VAL A 56 -5.28 -18.50 4.01
N SER A 57 -5.85 -17.32 4.26
CA SER A 57 -7.21 -16.99 3.85
C SER A 57 -7.40 -16.97 2.34
N LEU A 58 -6.36 -16.60 1.57
CA LEU A 58 -6.40 -16.66 0.12
C LEU A 58 -6.49 -18.10 -0.36
N LEU A 59 -5.58 -18.96 0.11
CA LEU A 59 -5.54 -20.37 -0.25
C LEU A 59 -6.87 -21.08 0.08
N GLU A 60 -7.38 -20.90 1.29
CA GLU A 60 -8.68 -21.48 1.72
C GLU A 60 -9.84 -21.06 0.81
N LYS A 61 -9.86 -19.78 0.39
CA LYS A 61 -10.90 -19.27 -0.52
C LYS A 61 -10.79 -19.89 -1.91
N LEU A 62 -9.57 -20.08 -2.42
CA LEU A 62 -9.33 -20.70 -3.74
C LEU A 62 -9.69 -22.18 -3.70
N GLU A 63 -9.22 -22.92 -2.70
CA GLU A 63 -9.53 -24.35 -2.50
C GLU A 63 -11.05 -24.57 -2.41
N LYS A 64 -11.76 -23.75 -1.62
CA LYS A 64 -13.21 -23.84 -1.47
C LYS A 64 -13.98 -23.50 -2.76
N HIS A 65 -13.51 -22.53 -3.54
CA HIS A 65 -14.23 -22.06 -4.72
C HIS A 65 -14.04 -22.98 -5.93
N TYR A 66 -12.85 -23.54 -6.12
CA TYR A 66 -12.47 -24.26 -7.34
C TYR A 66 -12.29 -25.78 -7.16
N GLN A 67 -12.44 -26.34 -5.95
CA GLN A 67 -12.31 -27.78 -5.68
C GLN A 67 -11.04 -28.39 -6.30
N ILE A 68 -9.91 -27.74 -6.02
CA ILE A 68 -8.65 -27.97 -6.72
C ILE A 68 -8.03 -29.28 -6.24
N PRO A 69 -7.58 -30.17 -7.14
CA PRO A 69 -6.86 -31.39 -6.77
C PRO A 69 -5.57 -31.06 -5.99
N ILE A 70 -5.23 -31.89 -4.99
CA ILE A 70 -4.10 -31.60 -4.09
C ILE A 70 -2.75 -31.62 -4.82
N GLU A 71 -2.65 -32.44 -5.87
CA GLU A 71 -1.49 -32.55 -6.76
C GLU A 71 -1.21 -31.28 -7.56
N ASN A 72 -2.22 -30.43 -7.74
CA ASN A 72 -2.10 -29.16 -8.45
C ASN A 72 -1.72 -28.00 -7.51
N ILE A 73 -1.52 -28.28 -6.22
CA ILE A 73 -1.20 -27.28 -5.21
C ILE A 73 0.17 -27.58 -4.61
N PHE A 74 1.11 -26.68 -4.83
CA PHE A 74 2.38 -26.69 -4.12
C PHE A 74 2.36 -25.66 -3.00
N LYS A 75 2.86 -26.03 -1.82
CA LYS A 75 2.90 -25.17 -0.63
C LYS A 75 4.31 -25.18 -0.07
N ARG A 76 4.88 -24.00 0.15
CA ARG A 76 6.15 -23.83 0.85
C ARG A 76 5.90 -23.35 2.27
N TYR A 77 6.49 -24.04 3.24
CA TYR A 77 6.41 -23.67 4.65
C TYR A 77 7.79 -23.27 5.15
N VAL A 78 7.83 -22.30 6.06
CA VAL A 78 9.04 -21.90 6.78
C VAL A 78 8.78 -22.05 8.28
N TYR A 79 9.73 -22.62 9.01
CA TYR A 79 9.64 -22.73 10.46
C TYR A 79 9.97 -21.39 11.12
N ASN A 80 8.99 -20.79 11.79
CA ASN A 80 9.18 -19.56 12.54
C ASN A 80 9.61 -19.89 13.98
N THR A 81 10.84 -19.50 14.33
CA THR A 81 11.44 -19.77 15.64
C THR A 81 10.78 -18.99 16.78
N ASN A 82 10.21 -17.81 16.50
CA ASN A 82 9.58 -16.96 17.51
C ASN A 82 8.29 -17.56 18.05
N ASN A 83 7.48 -18.16 17.18
CA ASN A 83 6.21 -18.78 17.56
C ASN A 83 6.24 -20.32 17.54
N LYS A 84 7.40 -20.91 17.22
CA LYS A 84 7.67 -22.36 17.19
C LYS A 84 6.68 -23.14 16.30
N LYS A 85 6.34 -22.60 15.13
CA LYS A 85 5.38 -23.20 14.19
C LYS A 85 5.84 -23.07 12.74
N ASN A 86 5.42 -24.01 11.91
CA ASN A 86 5.51 -23.88 10.46
C ASN A 86 4.46 -22.89 9.97
N GLU A 87 4.90 -21.89 9.20
CA GLU A 87 4.03 -20.92 8.55
C GLU A 87 4.06 -21.11 7.05
N LEU A 88 2.89 -21.00 6.41
CA LEU A 88 2.79 -20.97 4.96
C LEU A 88 3.46 -19.69 4.45
N GLN A 89 4.48 -19.87 3.62
CA GLN A 89 5.30 -18.79 3.07
C GLN A 89 4.90 -18.46 1.64
N SER A 90 4.70 -19.47 0.81
CA SER A 90 4.20 -19.30 -0.55
C SER A 90 3.42 -20.51 -1.00
N PHE A 91 2.59 -20.34 -2.03
CA PHE A 91 1.95 -21.45 -2.70
C PHE A 91 1.77 -21.12 -4.19
N PHE A 92 1.71 -22.15 -5.03
CA PHE A 92 1.15 -22.01 -6.37
C PHE A 92 0.04 -23.03 -6.59
N ILE A 93 -0.88 -22.67 -7.47
CA ILE A 93 -2.00 -23.52 -7.88
C ILE A 93 -2.09 -23.54 -9.40
N GLN A 94 -2.12 -24.74 -9.98
CA GLN A 94 -2.55 -24.96 -11.35
C GLN A 94 -4.06 -25.26 -11.37
N PHE A 95 -4.87 -24.32 -11.84
CA PHE A 95 -6.32 -24.55 -11.96
C PHE A 95 -6.64 -25.48 -13.12
N GLU A 96 -5.99 -25.22 -14.25
CA GLU A 96 -6.10 -25.99 -15.48
C GLU A 96 -4.86 -25.74 -16.35
N LYS A 97 -4.77 -26.43 -17.49
CA LYS A 97 -3.76 -26.13 -18.50
C LYS A 97 -3.96 -24.68 -18.95
N GLY A 98 -2.93 -23.86 -18.81
CA GLY A 98 -2.94 -22.47 -19.22
C GLY A 98 -3.37 -21.50 -18.14
N LEU A 99 -3.61 -21.91 -16.89
CA LEU A 99 -3.97 -21.01 -15.79
C LEU A 99 -3.32 -21.40 -14.46
N ILE A 100 -2.43 -20.53 -13.98
CA ILE A 100 -1.67 -20.71 -12.74
C ILE A 100 -1.78 -19.45 -11.88
N LEU A 101 -1.91 -19.61 -10.57
CA LEU A 101 -1.77 -18.53 -9.59
C LEU A 101 -0.66 -18.87 -8.61
N ASN A 102 0.24 -17.93 -8.35
CA ASN A 102 1.22 -18.00 -7.28
C ASN A 102 1.05 -16.84 -6.31
N ALA A 103 1.24 -17.12 -5.02
CA ALA A 103 1.19 -16.11 -3.97
C ALA A 103 2.40 -16.25 -3.04
N ASP A 104 3.08 -15.15 -2.77
CA ASP A 104 4.24 -15.10 -1.88
C ASP A 104 4.00 -14.11 -0.72
N LYS A 105 4.18 -14.59 0.50
CA LYS A 105 3.95 -13.81 1.73
C LYS A 105 5.06 -12.80 2.00
N GLU A 106 6.30 -13.06 1.57
CA GLU A 106 7.42 -12.16 1.83
C GLU A 106 7.38 -10.96 0.91
N SER A 107 7.19 -11.19 -0.39
CA SER A 107 7.09 -10.10 -1.36
C SER A 107 5.72 -9.42 -1.39
N GLN A 108 4.70 -10.04 -0.76
CA GLN A 108 3.29 -9.58 -0.79
C GLN A 108 2.73 -9.49 -2.22
N ASP A 109 3.20 -10.38 -3.09
CA ASP A 109 2.77 -10.47 -4.48
C ASP A 109 1.86 -11.66 -4.72
N VAL A 110 0.85 -11.43 -5.56
CA VAL A 110 0.07 -12.49 -6.21
C VAL A 110 0.24 -12.36 -7.72
N ASN A 111 0.71 -13.43 -8.36
CA ASN A 111 0.92 -13.51 -9.80
C ASN A 111 -0.09 -14.50 -10.41
N ILE A 112 -0.85 -14.04 -11.41
CA ILE A 112 -1.74 -14.89 -12.20
C ILE A 112 -1.15 -15.00 -13.60
N MET A 113 -0.75 -16.21 -13.98
CA MET A 113 -0.19 -16.52 -15.30
C MET A 113 -1.25 -17.25 -16.12
N PHE A 114 -1.57 -16.73 -17.31
CA PHE A 114 -2.66 -17.27 -18.12
C PHE A 114 -2.36 -17.27 -19.62
N ALA A 115 -2.80 -18.30 -20.31
CA ALA A 115 -2.63 -18.45 -21.75
C ALA A 115 -3.64 -17.59 -22.52
N HIS A 116 -3.40 -17.36 -23.81
CA HIS A 116 -4.26 -16.51 -24.64
C HIS A 116 -5.72 -16.99 -24.75
N HIS A 117 -5.97 -18.29 -24.59
CA HIS A 117 -7.31 -18.87 -24.64
C HIS A 117 -8.10 -18.69 -23.33
N ILE A 118 -7.46 -18.28 -22.23
CA ILE A 118 -8.15 -18.01 -20.97
C ILE A 118 -8.83 -16.65 -21.08
N THR A 119 -10.14 -16.63 -20.84
CA THR A 119 -10.94 -15.41 -20.95
C THR A 119 -10.66 -14.44 -19.80
N SER A 120 -10.85 -13.14 -20.06
CA SER A 120 -10.72 -12.10 -19.05
C SER A 120 -11.63 -12.32 -17.85
N ASP A 121 -12.84 -12.87 -18.05
CA ASP A 121 -13.80 -13.12 -16.97
C ASP A 121 -13.27 -14.11 -15.92
N ILE A 122 -12.54 -15.15 -16.36
CA ILE A 122 -11.92 -16.13 -15.46
C ILE A 122 -10.84 -15.44 -14.61
N VAL A 123 -9.96 -14.66 -15.27
CA VAL A 123 -8.90 -13.91 -14.60
C VAL A 123 -9.50 -12.89 -13.62
N ASP A 124 -10.53 -12.16 -14.02
CA ASP A 124 -11.23 -11.17 -13.19
C ASP A 124 -11.89 -11.81 -11.96
N ASN A 125 -12.43 -13.02 -12.10
CA ASN A 125 -12.99 -13.76 -10.97
C ASN A 125 -11.90 -14.19 -9.97
N LEU A 126 -10.73 -14.62 -10.44
CA LEU A 126 -9.57 -14.86 -9.57
C LEU A 126 -9.14 -13.58 -8.85
N ILE A 127 -9.03 -12.46 -9.57
CA ILE A 127 -8.69 -11.15 -8.99
C ILE A 127 -9.70 -10.76 -7.91
N LYS A 128 -11.01 -10.99 -8.12
CA LYS A 128 -12.05 -10.74 -7.10
C LYS A 128 -11.85 -11.59 -5.84
N ILE A 129 -11.41 -12.84 -5.98
CA ILE A 129 -11.12 -13.71 -4.83
C ILE A 129 -9.86 -13.23 -4.09
N VAL A 130 -8.81 -12.87 -4.82
CA VAL A 130 -7.58 -12.27 -4.27
C VAL A 130 -7.91 -10.98 -3.49
N LYS A 131 -8.72 -10.10 -4.06
CA LYS A 131 -9.16 -8.86 -3.38
C LYS A 131 -9.87 -9.12 -2.04
N LYS A 132 -10.51 -10.27 -1.87
CA LYS A 132 -11.18 -10.66 -0.61
C LYS A 132 -10.19 -11.14 0.46
N SER A 133 -8.93 -11.46 0.13
CA SER A 133 -7.90 -11.85 1.11
C SER A 133 -7.02 -10.68 1.55
N PHE A 134 -7.16 -9.51 0.93
CA PHE A 134 -6.42 -8.31 1.31
C PHE A 134 -6.60 -7.97 2.79
N VAL A 135 -5.47 -7.68 3.45
CA VAL A 135 -5.47 -7.25 4.84
C VAL A 135 -6.07 -5.85 4.88
N LYS A 136 -7.20 -5.72 5.59
CA LYS A 136 -7.73 -4.40 5.93
C LYS A 136 -6.85 -3.83 7.03
N ARG A 137 -6.06 -2.79 6.73
CA ARG A 137 -5.34 -2.03 7.77
C ARG A 137 -6.35 -1.62 8.85
N LYS A 138 -6.10 -2.02 10.09
CA LYS A 138 -6.81 -1.47 11.25
C LYS A 138 -6.16 -0.14 11.61
N ALA A 139 -6.93 0.78 12.18
CA ALA A 139 -6.34 1.98 12.78
C ALA A 139 -5.39 1.53 13.90
N ASP A 140 -4.09 1.79 13.73
CA ASP A 140 -3.05 1.23 14.60
C ASP A 140 -2.91 2.00 15.92
N ARG A 141 -3.73 3.06 16.13
CA ARG A 141 -3.76 3.93 17.33
C ARG A 141 -2.39 4.50 17.72
N LYS A 142 -1.53 4.67 16.72
CA LYS A 142 -0.19 5.21 16.87
C LYS A 142 -0.09 6.52 16.13
N ILE A 143 0.69 7.42 16.70
CA ILE A 143 1.27 8.54 15.98
C ILE A 143 2.75 8.22 15.80
N TYR A 144 3.26 8.50 14.61
CA TYR A 144 4.67 8.34 14.28
C TYR A 144 5.34 9.69 14.46
N LEU A 145 6.23 9.78 15.45
CA LEU A 145 7.00 10.99 15.71
C LEU A 145 8.20 11.03 14.77
N LEU A 146 8.35 12.17 14.09
CA LEU A 146 9.55 12.48 13.34
C LEU A 146 10.72 12.73 14.30
N HIS A 147 11.87 12.13 14.01
CA HIS A 147 13.13 12.46 14.66
C HIS A 147 14.28 12.37 13.66
N GLU A 148 15.34 13.13 13.92
CA GLU A 148 16.54 13.16 13.09
C GLU A 148 17.67 12.40 13.78
N LYS A 149 18.37 11.57 13.02
CA LYS A 149 19.59 10.87 13.47
C LYS A 149 20.60 10.89 12.32
N GLU A 150 21.80 11.40 12.58
CA GLU A 150 22.90 11.43 11.61
C GLU A 150 22.52 12.12 10.28
N GLY A 151 21.70 13.17 10.33
CA GLY A 151 21.23 13.91 9.14
C GLY A 151 20.11 13.21 8.36
N HIS A 152 19.63 12.06 8.83
CA HIS A 152 18.52 11.33 8.24
C HIS A 152 17.27 11.39 9.12
N LEU A 153 16.12 11.47 8.47
CA LEU A 153 14.83 11.51 9.14
C LEU A 153 14.27 10.11 9.33
N PHE A 154 13.79 9.83 10.53
CA PHE A 154 13.21 8.56 10.91
C PHE A 154 11.88 8.74 11.63
N LEU A 155 11.04 7.71 11.56
CA LEU A 155 9.76 7.67 12.26
C LEU A 155 9.83 6.72 13.46
N LYS A 156 9.43 7.22 14.63
CA LYS A 156 9.29 6.40 15.84
C LYS A 156 7.81 6.28 16.22
N PRO A 157 7.24 5.07 16.31
CA PRO A 157 5.85 4.90 16.71
C PRO A 157 5.67 5.27 18.19
N PHE A 158 4.54 5.91 18.50
CA PHE A 158 4.11 6.24 19.85
C PHE A 158 2.64 5.88 20.02
N ASP A 159 2.32 5.08 21.05
CA ASP A 159 0.96 4.67 21.34
C ASP A 159 0.14 5.84 21.89
N VAL A 160 -1.00 6.12 21.27
CA VAL A 160 -1.93 7.15 21.72
C VAL A 160 -2.98 6.52 22.61
N LYS A 161 -3.07 6.99 23.86
CA LYS A 161 -4.12 6.56 24.80
C LYS A 161 -5.50 6.79 24.18
N LYS A 162 -6.37 5.79 24.27
CA LYS A 162 -7.74 5.89 23.78
C LYS A 162 -8.48 6.97 24.55
N ILE A 163 -8.93 8.01 23.84
CA ILE A 163 -9.82 9.03 24.39
C ILE A 163 -11.24 8.69 23.93
N LYS A 164 -12.20 8.66 24.87
CA LYS A 164 -13.62 8.69 24.52
C LYS A 164 -13.98 10.14 24.27
N VAL A 165 -14.36 10.42 23.04
CA VAL A 165 -14.68 11.76 22.56
C VAL A 165 -16.13 11.69 22.08
N ASP A 166 -17.02 12.47 22.70
CA ASP A 166 -18.40 12.62 22.23
C ASP A 166 -18.43 13.76 21.21
N ILE A 167 -18.36 13.40 19.92
CA ILE A 167 -18.28 14.35 18.81
C ILE A 167 -19.39 15.40 18.84
N LYS A 168 -20.56 15.08 19.40
CA LYS A 168 -21.66 16.05 19.55
C LYS A 168 -21.33 17.20 20.50
N ASN A 169 -20.40 16.97 21.43
CA ASN A 169 -19.97 17.95 22.42
C ASN A 169 -18.61 18.58 22.09
N LEU A 170 -18.02 18.31 20.92
CA LEU A 170 -16.83 19.05 20.44
C LEU A 170 -17.24 20.04 19.37
N TYR A 171 -16.63 21.22 19.43
CA TYR A 171 -16.94 22.33 18.55
C TYR A 171 -18.43 22.71 18.61
N ASN A 172 -19.16 22.51 17.50
CA ASN A 172 -20.50 23.02 17.24
C ASN A 172 -21.40 21.90 16.68
N ASP A 173 -22.74 22.08 16.69
CA ASP A 173 -23.71 21.08 16.24
C ASP A 173 -23.53 20.62 14.77
N ASP A 174 -22.97 21.49 13.92
CA ASP A 174 -22.66 21.22 12.51
C ASP A 174 -21.35 20.42 12.32
N PHE A 175 -20.50 20.34 13.35
CA PHE A 175 -19.21 19.65 13.29
C PHE A 175 -19.35 18.14 13.03
N VAL A 176 -20.49 17.53 13.34
CA VAL A 176 -20.75 16.12 13.04
C VAL A 176 -20.64 15.83 11.54
N GLN A 177 -21.09 16.76 10.68
CA GLN A 177 -20.98 16.59 9.23
C GLN A 177 -19.53 16.75 8.76
N VAL A 178 -18.83 17.75 9.29
CA VAL A 178 -17.40 17.99 9.02
C VAL A 178 -16.56 16.79 9.48
N HIS A 179 -16.86 16.20 10.64
CA HIS A 179 -16.23 15.00 11.15
C HIS A 179 -16.39 13.80 10.21
N LYS A 180 -17.60 13.57 9.67
CA LYS A 180 -17.84 12.51 8.69
C LYS A 180 -16.99 12.73 7.44
N LEU A 181 -16.96 13.96 6.91
CA LEU A 181 -16.14 14.29 5.74
C LEU A 181 -14.65 14.07 6.01
N ILE A 182 -14.13 14.57 7.13
CA ILE A 182 -12.72 14.38 7.52
C ILE A 182 -12.38 12.89 7.62
N THR A 183 -13.20 12.10 8.32
CA THR A 183 -12.91 10.66 8.53
C THR A 183 -13.02 9.85 7.25
N GLU A 184 -13.94 10.19 6.35
CA GLU A 184 -14.08 9.58 5.04
C GLU A 184 -12.87 9.88 4.15
N ARG A 185 -12.53 11.17 4.00
CA ARG A 185 -11.40 11.60 3.16
C ARG A 185 -10.07 11.05 3.68
N LEU A 186 -9.81 11.13 4.99
CA LEU A 186 -8.58 10.62 5.59
C LEU A 186 -8.45 9.08 5.51
N ASN A 187 -9.55 8.35 5.29
CA ASN A 187 -9.52 6.91 5.05
C ASN A 187 -9.56 6.52 3.56
N THR A 188 -9.79 7.48 2.66
CA THR A 188 -9.83 7.23 1.21
C THR A 188 -8.41 7.02 0.70
N SER A 189 -8.13 5.84 0.13
CA SER A 189 -6.80 5.52 -0.36
C SER A 189 -6.41 6.45 -1.50
N ASN A 190 -5.17 6.93 -1.47
CA ASN A 190 -4.59 7.81 -2.49
C ASN A 190 -5.35 9.16 -2.64
N ASP A 191 -6.11 9.56 -1.62
CA ASP A 191 -6.66 10.91 -1.54
C ASP A 191 -5.59 11.91 -1.10
N LYS A 192 -5.75 13.18 -1.47
CA LYS A 192 -4.83 14.28 -1.18
C LYS A 192 -5.57 15.51 -0.65
N GLY A 193 -4.84 16.41 -0.01
CA GLY A 193 -5.38 17.71 0.44
C GLY A 193 -5.13 18.02 1.91
N ILE A 194 -5.66 19.16 2.34
CA ILE A 194 -5.38 19.76 3.64
C ILE A 194 -6.67 19.91 4.45
N VAL A 195 -6.61 19.53 5.72
CA VAL A 195 -7.64 19.76 6.74
C VAL A 195 -7.12 20.82 7.70
N LEU A 196 -7.85 21.93 7.81
CA LEU A 196 -7.54 23.03 8.71
C LEU A 196 -8.52 23.02 9.87
N LEU A 197 -8.01 22.85 11.10
CA LEU A 197 -8.80 22.85 12.33
C LEU A 197 -8.48 24.10 13.14
N HIS A 198 -9.36 25.10 13.08
CA HIS A 198 -9.18 26.36 13.79
C HIS A 198 -10.10 26.45 15.02
N GLY A 199 -9.64 27.11 16.09
CA GLY A 199 -10.48 27.38 17.27
C GLY A 199 -9.70 27.93 18.45
N ILE A 200 -10.39 28.62 19.37
CA ILE A 200 -9.75 29.18 20.57
C ILE A 200 -9.07 28.08 21.42
N PRO A 201 -8.01 28.41 22.18
CA PRO A 201 -7.34 27.47 23.06
C PRO A 201 -8.33 26.75 23.99
N GLY A 202 -8.12 25.44 24.18
CA GLY A 202 -8.98 24.60 25.03
C GLY A 202 -10.22 24.01 24.35
N THR A 203 -10.48 24.28 23.05
CA THR A 203 -11.62 23.71 22.31
C THR A 203 -11.47 22.23 21.92
N GLY A 204 -10.34 21.60 22.25
CA GLY A 204 -10.15 20.16 22.07
C GLY A 204 -9.57 19.73 20.72
N LYS A 205 -8.88 20.62 19.99
CA LYS A 205 -8.19 20.31 18.71
C LYS A 205 -7.25 19.10 18.83
N THR A 206 -6.35 19.11 19.81
CA THR A 206 -5.45 17.99 20.13
C THR A 206 -6.22 16.73 20.54
N SER A 207 -7.31 16.87 21.29
CA SER A 207 -8.17 15.73 21.67
C SER A 207 -8.84 15.10 20.46
N TYR A 208 -9.25 15.92 19.48
CA TYR A 208 -9.83 15.46 18.23
C TYR A 208 -8.79 14.75 17.36
N ILE A 209 -7.57 15.27 17.25
CA ILE A 209 -6.46 14.56 16.57
C ILE A 209 -6.23 13.19 17.20
N ARG A 210 -6.11 13.12 18.54
CA ARG A 210 -5.95 11.86 19.27
C ARG A 210 -7.12 10.91 19.00
N TYR A 211 -8.35 11.42 18.90
CA TYR A 211 -9.50 10.61 18.53
C TYR A 211 -9.40 10.06 17.10
N LEU A 212 -8.97 10.88 16.12
CA LEU A 212 -8.76 10.46 14.74
C LEU A 212 -7.76 9.29 14.63
N THR A 213 -6.73 9.22 15.48
CA THR A 213 -5.79 8.08 15.49
C THR A 213 -6.47 6.72 15.72
N SER A 214 -7.67 6.72 16.32
CA SER A 214 -8.45 5.50 16.56
C SER A 214 -9.38 5.12 15.40
N LEU A 215 -9.54 6.01 14.42
CA LEU A 215 -10.45 5.88 13.28
C LEU A 215 -9.71 5.78 11.94
N ILE A 216 -8.58 6.47 11.80
CA ILE A 216 -7.82 6.57 10.56
C ILE A 216 -6.88 5.37 10.42
N ARG A 217 -6.97 4.69 9.27
CA ARG A 217 -6.17 3.50 8.94
C ARG A 217 -4.84 3.82 8.26
N LYS A 218 -4.68 5.06 7.77
CA LYS A 218 -3.42 5.57 7.22
C LYS A 218 -2.43 5.81 8.34
N LYS A 219 -1.13 5.75 8.02
CA LYS A 219 -0.07 6.12 8.96
C LYS A 219 -0.23 7.61 9.29
N MET A 220 -0.35 7.94 10.57
CA MET A 220 -0.45 9.33 11.03
C MET A 220 0.91 9.76 11.58
N ILE A 221 1.54 10.74 10.93
CA ILE A 221 2.89 11.20 11.21
C ILE A 221 2.81 12.60 11.80
N TYR A 222 3.32 12.78 13.01
CA TYR A 222 3.42 14.09 13.63
C TYR A 222 4.72 14.78 13.22
N ILE A 223 4.58 16.02 12.78
CA ILE A 223 5.66 16.88 12.34
C ILE A 223 5.59 18.16 13.19
N SER A 224 6.70 18.57 13.79
CA SER A 224 6.77 19.85 14.47
C SER A 224 6.69 21.01 13.47
N PRO A 225 6.25 22.21 13.88
CA PRO A 225 6.24 23.38 13.01
C PRO A 225 7.58 23.64 12.29
N GLU A 226 8.72 23.41 12.96
CA GLU A 226 10.05 23.56 12.35
C GLU A 226 10.25 22.67 11.10
N PHE A 227 9.83 21.41 11.19
CA PHE A 227 9.96 20.47 10.08
C PHE A 227 8.94 20.73 8.95
N ALA A 228 7.81 21.37 9.26
CA ALA A 228 6.84 21.76 8.24
C ALA A 228 7.45 22.71 7.19
N HIS A 229 8.36 23.61 7.60
CA HIS A 229 9.10 24.48 6.67
C HIS A 229 10.03 23.69 5.73
N LYS A 230 10.44 22.48 6.12
CA LYS A 230 11.39 21.63 5.38
C LYS A 230 10.68 20.50 4.60
N VAL A 231 9.35 20.38 4.66
CA VAL A 231 8.62 19.19 4.16
C VAL A 231 8.81 18.90 2.66
N ALA A 232 9.10 19.93 1.85
CA ALA A 232 9.37 19.79 0.43
C ALA A 232 10.88 19.83 0.08
N SER A 233 11.77 19.80 1.07
CA SER A 233 13.21 19.80 0.83
C SER A 233 13.67 18.42 0.30
N PRO A 234 14.76 18.38 -0.49
CA PRO A 234 15.33 17.12 -0.95
C PRO A 234 15.70 16.14 0.18
N SER A 235 16.09 16.67 1.35
CA SER A 235 16.41 15.85 2.53
C SER A 235 15.17 15.23 3.19
N PHE A 236 13.99 15.80 2.98
CA PHE A 236 12.72 15.30 3.52
C PHE A 236 12.03 14.30 2.59
N LEU A 237 12.23 14.43 1.27
CA LEU A 237 11.59 13.59 0.26
C LEU A 237 11.72 12.08 0.49
N PRO A 238 12.89 11.51 0.88
CA PRO A 238 13.02 10.08 1.14
C PRO A 238 12.00 9.58 2.18
N LEU A 239 11.79 10.34 3.26
CA LEU A 239 10.82 10.00 4.29
C LEU A 239 9.40 9.90 3.72
N LEU A 240 9.02 10.83 2.83
CA LEU A 240 7.69 10.82 2.22
C LEU A 240 7.53 9.68 1.21
N LEU A 241 8.57 9.40 0.42
CA LEU A 241 8.59 8.30 -0.54
C LEU A 241 8.46 6.93 0.14
N ASP A 242 9.07 6.77 1.32
CA ASP A 242 8.93 5.56 2.15
C ASP A 242 7.57 5.47 2.85
N ASN A 243 6.81 6.57 2.88
CA ASN A 243 5.54 6.68 3.59
C ASN A 243 4.42 7.32 2.74
N PRO A 244 4.12 6.80 1.53
CA PRO A 244 3.04 7.32 0.71
C PRO A 244 1.69 7.00 1.35
N ASN A 245 0.64 7.70 0.92
CA ASN A 245 -0.73 7.50 1.40
C ASN A 245 -0.82 7.60 2.94
N SER A 246 -0.15 8.60 3.51
CA SER A 246 -0.09 8.88 4.94
C SER A 246 -0.69 10.26 5.26
N VAL A 247 -0.90 10.52 6.55
CA VAL A 247 -1.47 11.77 7.07
C VAL A 247 -0.40 12.47 7.90
N LEU A 248 -0.01 13.68 7.50
CA LEU A 248 0.87 14.55 8.27
C LEU A 248 0.04 15.38 9.25
N ILE A 249 0.48 15.49 10.50
CA ILE A 249 -0.15 16.28 11.55
C ILE A 249 0.83 17.38 11.94
N ILE A 250 0.39 18.62 11.85
CA ILE A 250 1.12 19.80 12.33
C ILE A 250 0.23 20.49 13.37
N GLU A 251 0.54 20.29 14.64
CA GLU A 251 -0.13 21.04 15.71
C GLU A 251 0.49 22.44 15.85
N ASP A 252 -0.28 23.39 16.35
CA ASP A 252 0.11 24.80 16.55
C ASP A 252 0.82 25.40 15.32
N ALA A 253 0.07 25.39 14.21
CA ALA A 253 0.52 25.73 12.86
C ALA A 253 0.34 27.23 12.52
N GLU A 254 0.10 28.11 13.50
CA GLU A 254 -0.07 29.56 13.31
C GLU A 254 1.10 30.11 12.49
N ASN A 255 2.34 29.88 12.94
CA ASN A 255 3.57 30.33 12.27
C ASN A 255 3.84 29.63 10.92
N VAL A 256 3.14 28.54 10.63
CA VAL A 256 3.26 27.77 9.39
C VAL A 256 2.27 28.27 8.34
N ILE A 257 1.11 28.78 8.77
CA ILE A 257 -0.02 29.21 7.94
C ILE A 257 -0.08 30.74 7.77
N GLU A 258 0.56 31.51 8.66
CA GLU A 258 0.56 32.98 8.61
C GLU A 258 1.05 33.55 7.27
N ALA A 259 0.34 34.58 6.82
CA ALA A 259 0.53 35.22 5.52
C ALA A 259 1.77 36.14 5.49
N ARG A 260 2.30 36.28 4.28
CA ARG A 260 3.59 36.85 3.88
C ARG A 260 3.75 38.36 4.09
N GLU A 261 3.60 38.89 5.29
CA GLU A 261 3.72 40.35 5.46
C GLU A 261 5.15 40.85 5.74
N ILE A 262 6.06 40.02 6.26
CA ILE A 262 7.41 40.50 6.66
C ILE A 262 8.55 39.53 6.27
N THR A 263 8.29 38.23 6.13
CA THR A 263 9.29 37.20 5.80
C THR A 263 8.76 36.23 4.74
N ASP A 264 9.60 35.87 3.76
CA ASP A 264 9.32 34.78 2.82
C ASP A 264 9.14 33.48 3.63
N ASN A 265 7.88 33.10 3.90
CA ASN A 265 7.58 31.85 4.61
C ASN A 265 7.35 30.72 3.58
N PRO A 266 8.36 29.86 3.31
CA PRO A 266 8.22 28.79 2.33
C PRO A 266 7.29 27.66 2.80
N ALA A 267 6.87 27.63 4.07
CA ALA A 267 6.06 26.53 4.60
C ALA A 267 4.74 26.35 3.84
N VAL A 268 3.99 27.42 3.61
CA VAL A 268 2.70 27.32 2.90
C VAL A 268 2.90 26.76 1.49
N ALA A 269 3.89 27.25 0.75
CA ALA A 269 4.21 26.75 -0.59
C ALA A 269 4.66 25.28 -0.53
N ASN A 270 5.48 24.91 0.44
CA ASN A 270 5.95 23.54 0.62
C ASN A 270 4.81 22.57 0.97
N LEU A 271 3.88 22.97 1.86
CA LEU A 271 2.70 22.19 2.19
C LEU A 271 1.77 22.03 0.98
N LEU A 272 1.53 23.10 0.21
CA LEU A 272 0.72 23.03 -1.02
C LEU A 272 1.36 22.14 -2.09
N ASN A 273 2.68 22.22 -2.25
CA ASN A 273 3.41 21.36 -3.20
C ASN A 273 3.25 19.86 -2.86
N VAL A 274 3.21 19.53 -1.56
CA VAL A 274 3.02 18.15 -1.07
C VAL A 274 1.54 17.72 -1.06
N ALA A 275 0.60 18.66 -0.88
CA ALA A 275 -0.82 18.36 -0.76
C ALA A 275 -1.62 18.42 -2.06
N ASP A 276 -1.18 19.21 -3.05
CA ASP A 276 -1.89 19.37 -4.34
C ASP A 276 -0.98 19.35 -5.58
N GLY A 277 0.31 19.70 -5.43
CA GLY A 277 1.27 19.73 -6.55
C GLY A 277 1.66 18.36 -7.11
N LEU A 278 2.63 18.34 -8.04
CA LEU A 278 3.11 17.10 -8.68
C LEU A 278 3.59 16.06 -7.66
N LEU A 279 4.23 16.51 -6.57
CA LEU A 279 4.65 15.64 -5.48
C LEU A 279 3.44 14.97 -4.80
N ALA A 280 2.30 15.64 -4.72
CA ALA A 280 1.08 15.11 -4.15
C ALA A 280 0.54 13.91 -4.95
N ASP A 281 0.66 13.91 -6.28
CA ASP A 281 0.21 12.79 -7.12
C ASP A 281 1.08 11.53 -6.94
N CYS A 282 2.37 11.72 -6.65
CA CYS A 282 3.28 10.62 -6.35
C CYS A 282 3.09 10.07 -4.93
N LEU A 283 2.90 10.96 -3.96
CA LEU A 283 2.95 10.62 -2.54
C LEU A 283 1.57 10.34 -1.94
N ASN A 284 0.53 11.01 -2.44
CA ASN A 284 -0.85 10.98 -1.94
C ASN A 284 -0.96 11.28 -0.45
N ILE A 285 -0.31 12.37 -0.03
CA ILE A 285 -0.25 12.81 1.37
C ILE A 285 -1.45 13.70 1.67
N GLN A 286 -2.05 13.50 2.85
CA GLN A 286 -3.01 14.43 3.43
C GLN A 286 -2.39 15.13 4.63
N ILE A 287 -2.79 16.37 4.87
CA ILE A 287 -2.22 17.19 5.96
C ILE A 287 -3.35 17.63 6.88
N ILE A 288 -3.13 17.55 8.19
CA ILE A 288 -3.99 18.14 9.22
C ILE A 288 -3.17 19.22 9.92
N CYS A 289 -3.66 20.45 9.89
CA CYS A 289 -3.08 21.55 10.66
C CYS A 289 -4.07 22.06 11.71
N THR A 290 -3.58 22.42 12.89
CA THR A 290 -4.37 23.13 13.91
C THR A 290 -3.82 24.53 14.15
N PHE A 291 -4.69 25.52 14.34
CA PHE A 291 -4.33 26.89 14.71
C PHE A 291 -5.52 27.61 15.38
#